data_AF-A0A841FXQ6-F1
#
_entry.id   AF-A0A841FXQ6-F1
#
_cell.length_a   1.000
_cell.length_b   1.000
_cell.length_c   1.000
_cell.angle_alpha   90.00
_cell.angle_beta   90.00
_cell.angle_gamma   90.00
#
_symmetry.space_group_name_H-M   'P 1'
#
loop_
_entity.id
_entity.type
_entity.pdbx_description
1 polymer ?
#
loop_
_entity_poly.entity_id
_entity_poly.type
_entity_poly.pdbx_seq_one_letter_code
_entity_poly.pdbx_strand_id
1 'polypeptide(L)'
;MPLDLADVLRAAPATITRTGVVTGVDGDDVTVNLDGGEVEATHLAAYTPAAQDVVLILGTPGGTWYVLGKLGTNDEPLPPAPPSAPTAGTDVFVPVESGTYRDGVRQPTTDDVRQGGDATGAVYTGAWWYATTPGATLAGLTATGGRVWIDRAPSGPAGPADVVAYLHADPEPTPGPPTEAAALHTIGALDHGQGAWLELPAAWPPLLADGTARGVALSTAGPALTAVGLSGDPQSGALEIDWTE
;
A
#
# COMPACT_ATOMS: atom_id res chain seq x y z
N MET A 1 -1.40 13.11 -59.82
CA MET A 1 -0.43 12.29 -60.59
C MET A 1 0.58 11.80 -59.56
N PRO A 2 0.85 10.49 -59.46
CA PRO A 2 1.71 9.97 -58.40
C PRO A 2 3.13 10.57 -58.52
N LEU A 3 3.66 11.09 -57.41
CA LEU A 3 5.02 11.61 -57.32
C LEU A 3 6.02 10.45 -57.26
N ASP A 4 6.98 10.45 -58.19
CA ASP A 4 8.12 9.52 -58.20
C ASP A 4 9.33 10.15 -57.48
N LEU A 5 10.10 9.31 -56.77
CA LEU A 5 11.31 9.72 -56.04
C LEU A 5 12.33 10.41 -56.96
N ALA A 6 12.43 9.96 -58.22
CA ALA A 6 13.36 10.54 -59.17
C ALA A 6 13.00 11.99 -59.54
N ASP A 7 11.72 12.36 -59.50
CA ASP A 7 11.27 13.73 -59.74
C ASP A 7 11.56 14.63 -58.53
N VAL A 8 11.36 14.11 -57.32
CA VAL A 8 11.68 14.80 -56.06
C VAL A 8 13.18 15.13 -55.97
N LEU A 9 14.05 14.16 -56.30
CA LEU A 9 15.50 14.33 -56.24
C LEU A 9 16.04 15.26 -57.35
N ARG A 10 15.40 15.32 -58.52
CA ARG A 10 15.80 16.23 -59.61
C ARG A 10 15.46 17.70 -59.31
N ALA A 11 14.52 17.97 -58.42
CA ALA A 11 14.01 19.32 -58.17
C ALA A 11 14.83 20.17 -57.18
N ALA A 12 15.78 19.61 -56.41
CA ALA A 12 16.43 20.37 -55.34
C ALA A 12 17.88 19.94 -55.05
N PRO A 13 18.90 20.76 -55.42
CA PRO A 13 20.30 20.52 -55.02
C PRO A 13 20.60 20.87 -53.54
N ALA A 14 19.63 21.43 -52.81
CA ALA A 14 19.75 21.75 -51.38
C ALA A 14 18.50 21.28 -50.63
N THR A 15 18.43 19.99 -50.33
CA THR A 15 17.34 19.41 -49.53
C THR A 15 17.71 19.35 -48.05
N ILE A 16 16.70 19.46 -47.19
CA ILE A 16 16.83 19.27 -45.74
C ILE A 16 16.14 17.96 -45.40
N THR A 17 16.86 17.03 -44.77
CA THR A 17 16.27 15.78 -44.29
C THR A 17 15.99 15.88 -42.79
N ARG A 18 14.80 15.48 -42.36
CA ARG A 18 14.39 15.41 -40.95
C ARG A 18 13.64 14.13 -40.66
N THR A 19 13.51 13.81 -39.38
CA THR A 19 12.62 12.77 -38.88
C THR A 19 11.43 13.41 -38.18
N GLY A 20 10.25 12.79 -38.28
CA GLY A 20 9.05 13.26 -37.60
C GLY A 20 8.06 12.13 -37.35
N VAL A 21 6.97 12.42 -36.64
CA VAL A 21 5.91 11.47 -36.34
C VAL A 21 4.64 11.88 -37.06
N VAL A 22 4.01 10.95 -37.78
CA VAL A 22 2.72 11.20 -38.44
C VAL A 22 1.63 11.39 -37.37
N THR A 23 1.00 12.56 -37.36
CA THR A 23 -0.12 12.89 -36.45
C THR A 23 -1.47 12.87 -37.14
N GLY A 24 -1.52 13.00 -38.47
CA GLY A 24 -2.75 12.95 -39.26
C GLY A 24 -2.49 12.51 -40.71
N VAL A 25 -3.50 11.90 -41.34
CA VAL A 25 -3.47 11.43 -42.74
C VAL A 25 -4.79 11.84 -43.40
N ASP A 26 -4.72 12.58 -44.51
CA ASP A 26 -5.87 12.95 -45.33
C ASP A 26 -5.52 12.78 -46.83
N GLY A 27 -5.94 11.65 -47.41
CA GLY A 27 -5.60 11.31 -48.79
C GLY A 27 -4.10 11.16 -48.99
N ASP A 28 -3.52 11.97 -49.90
CA ASP A 28 -2.09 11.99 -50.22
C ASP A 28 -1.28 12.92 -49.28
N ASP A 29 -1.96 13.72 -48.45
CA ASP A 29 -1.36 14.67 -47.52
C ASP A 29 -1.28 14.09 -46.10
N VAL A 30 -0.17 14.39 -45.43
CA VAL A 30 0.18 13.87 -44.12
C VAL A 30 0.62 15.02 -43.23
N THR A 31 0.04 15.12 -42.04
CA THR A 31 0.53 16.02 -41.00
C THR A 31 1.62 15.31 -40.23
N VAL A 32 2.81 15.91 -40.20
CA VAL A 32 3.99 15.35 -39.51
C VAL A 32 4.42 16.33 -38.43
N ASN A 33 4.47 15.85 -37.18
CA ASN A 33 5.05 16.60 -36.09
C ASN A 33 6.59 16.48 -36.14
N LEU A 34 7.26 17.63 -36.22
CA LEU A 34 8.70 17.78 -36.12
C LEU A 34 9.05 18.44 -34.79
N ASP A 35 10.27 18.24 -34.31
CA ASP A 35 10.81 19.00 -33.17
C ASP A 35 10.81 20.50 -33.47
N GLY A 36 9.72 21.18 -33.08
CA GLY A 36 9.47 22.61 -33.35
C GLY A 36 8.13 22.95 -34.02
N GLY A 37 7.32 21.97 -34.42
CA GLY A 37 5.96 22.21 -34.94
C GLY A 37 5.48 21.18 -35.95
N GLU A 38 4.22 21.30 -36.35
CA GLU A 38 3.63 20.46 -37.40
C GLU A 38 3.89 21.02 -38.80
N VAL A 39 4.12 20.13 -39.75
CA VAL A 39 4.20 20.45 -41.18
C VAL A 39 3.24 19.56 -41.96
N GLU A 40 2.64 20.11 -43.01
CA GLU A 40 1.96 19.31 -44.02
C GLU A 40 2.98 18.83 -45.06
N ALA A 41 2.94 17.54 -45.33
CA ALA A 41 3.84 16.87 -46.27
C ALA A 41 3.06 15.89 -47.14
N THR A 42 3.45 15.77 -48.41
CA THR A 42 2.86 14.78 -49.31
C THR A 42 3.67 13.49 -49.25
N HIS A 43 3.01 12.34 -49.14
CA HIS A 43 3.72 11.06 -49.10
C HIS A 43 3.97 10.46 -50.49
N LEU A 44 5.02 9.64 -50.61
CA LEU A 44 5.26 8.87 -51.83
C LEU A 44 4.18 7.78 -51.99
N ALA A 45 3.78 7.50 -53.23
CA ALA A 45 2.74 6.50 -53.53
C ALA A 45 3.07 5.07 -53.07
N ALA A 46 4.36 4.76 -52.86
CA ALA A 46 4.83 3.46 -52.39
C ALA A 46 4.73 3.30 -50.86
N TYR A 47 4.37 4.36 -50.13
CA TYR A 47 4.24 4.35 -48.68
C TYR A 47 2.79 4.64 -48.29
N THR A 48 2.18 3.75 -47.50
CA THR A 48 0.86 4.00 -46.88
C THR A 48 1.07 4.50 -45.46
N PRO A 49 0.86 5.80 -45.18
CA PRO A 49 1.10 6.36 -43.85
C PRO A 49 0.05 5.89 -42.83
N ALA A 50 0.49 5.68 -41.59
CA ALA A 50 -0.38 5.50 -40.43
C ALA A 50 -0.01 6.50 -39.32
N ALA A 51 -0.99 6.91 -38.52
CA ALA A 51 -0.72 7.71 -37.33
C ALA A 51 0.29 6.99 -36.41
N GLN A 52 1.19 7.75 -35.79
CA GLN A 52 2.32 7.26 -34.98
C GLN A 52 3.47 6.62 -35.77
N ASP A 53 3.42 6.61 -37.11
CA ASP A 53 4.60 6.25 -37.89
C ASP A 53 5.71 7.28 -37.68
N VAL A 54 6.90 6.81 -37.29
CA VAL A 54 8.13 7.60 -37.37
C VAL A 54 8.59 7.58 -38.82
N VAL A 55 8.73 8.74 -39.45
CA VAL A 55 9.00 8.87 -40.88
C VAL A 55 10.23 9.73 -41.17
N LEU A 56 10.89 9.42 -42.28
CA LEU A 56 11.91 10.29 -42.87
C LEU A 56 11.22 11.27 -43.82
N ILE A 57 11.44 12.57 -43.63
CA ILE A 57 10.90 13.61 -44.50
C ILE A 57 12.00 14.44 -45.16
N LEU A 58 11.68 14.95 -46.35
CA LEU A 58 12.55 15.77 -47.18
C LEU A 58 11.90 17.13 -47.44
N GLY A 59 12.55 18.19 -46.99
CA GLY A 59 12.17 19.57 -47.25
C GLY A 59 12.92 20.15 -48.44
N THR A 60 12.21 20.88 -49.30
CA THR A 60 12.81 21.65 -50.41
C THR A 60 13.02 23.11 -50.02
N PRO A 61 13.91 23.86 -50.70
CA PRO A 61 14.09 25.29 -50.45
C PRO A 61 12.83 26.14 -50.62
N GLY A 62 11.82 25.63 -51.36
CA GLY A 62 10.52 26.27 -51.55
C GLY A 62 9.52 26.05 -50.40
N GLY A 63 9.90 25.32 -49.35
CA GLY A 63 9.04 25.05 -48.19
C GLY A 63 8.12 23.85 -48.34
N THR A 64 8.19 23.12 -49.47
CA THR A 64 7.43 21.87 -49.67
C THR A 64 8.12 20.70 -48.98
N TRP A 65 7.36 19.88 -48.28
CA TRP A 65 7.82 18.68 -47.57
C TRP A 65 7.28 17.41 -48.20
N TYR A 66 8.12 16.37 -48.24
CA TYR A 66 7.76 15.05 -48.76
C TYR A 66 8.08 13.96 -47.75
N VAL A 67 7.16 13.00 -47.56
CA VAL A 67 7.41 11.82 -46.72
C VAL A 67 8.00 10.70 -47.57
N LEU A 68 9.25 10.34 -47.30
CA LEU A 68 9.99 9.33 -48.05
C LEU A 68 9.63 7.90 -47.64
N GLY A 69 9.20 7.72 -46.39
CA GLY A 69 8.76 6.43 -45.85
C GLY A 69 8.99 6.31 -44.35
N LYS A 70 8.51 5.20 -43.79
CA LYS A 70 8.66 4.86 -42.36
C LYS A 70 10.10 4.50 -42.01
N LEU A 71 10.61 5.04 -40.90
CA LEU A 71 11.90 4.70 -40.30
C LEU A 71 11.71 3.57 -39.29
N GLY A 72 12.04 2.36 -39.71
CA GLY A 72 11.92 1.16 -38.88
C GLY A 72 10.47 0.75 -38.61
N THR A 73 10.27 -0.47 -38.12
CA THR A 73 9.06 -0.79 -37.39
C THR A 73 9.36 -0.50 -35.92
N ASN A 74 8.60 0.37 -35.27
CA ASN A 74 8.53 0.39 -33.81
C ASN A 74 7.82 -0.90 -33.34
N ASP A 75 8.33 -2.07 -33.74
CA ASP A 75 7.93 -3.38 -33.24
C ASP A 75 8.64 -3.68 -31.92
N GLU A 76 9.32 -2.70 -31.30
CA GLU A 76 9.68 -2.82 -29.90
C GLU A 76 8.36 -2.89 -29.12
N PRO A 77 8.04 -4.04 -28.50
CA PRO A 77 6.81 -4.17 -27.75
C PRO A 77 6.80 -3.07 -26.70
N LEU A 78 5.70 -2.31 -26.63
CA LEU A 78 5.49 -1.38 -25.53
C LEU A 78 5.79 -2.13 -24.23
N PRO A 79 6.59 -1.55 -23.32
CA PRO A 79 6.80 -2.18 -22.02
C PRO A 79 5.42 -2.51 -21.44
N PRO A 80 5.25 -3.71 -20.85
CA PRO A 80 3.97 -4.11 -20.29
C PRO A 80 3.50 -3.00 -19.35
N ALA A 81 2.20 -2.67 -19.42
CA ALA A 81 1.61 -1.71 -18.51
C ALA A 81 1.98 -2.11 -17.07
N PRO A 82 2.35 -1.14 -16.21
CA PRO A 82 2.58 -1.43 -14.80
C PRO A 82 1.37 -2.18 -14.21
N PRO A 83 1.58 -3.17 -13.33
CA PRO A 83 0.47 -3.80 -12.64
C PRO A 83 -0.33 -2.73 -11.89
N SER A 84 -1.66 -2.83 -11.95
CA SER A 84 -2.53 -1.97 -11.15
C SER A 84 -2.21 -2.13 -9.67
N ALA A 85 -2.27 -1.04 -8.92
CA ALA A 85 -2.19 -1.10 -7.48
C ALA A 85 -3.32 -1.99 -6.92
N PRO A 86 -3.07 -2.77 -5.85
CA PRO A 86 -4.11 -3.54 -5.20
C PRO A 86 -5.13 -2.59 -4.56
N THR A 87 -6.42 -2.80 -4.83
CA THR A 87 -7.52 -2.01 -4.25
C THR A 87 -8.02 -2.56 -2.91
N ALA A 88 -7.42 -3.66 -2.44
CA ALA A 88 -7.69 -4.30 -1.17
C ALA A 88 -6.48 -5.12 -0.72
N GLY A 89 -6.31 -5.28 0.59
CA GLY A 89 -5.20 -6.03 1.15
C GLY A 89 -5.33 -6.25 2.65
N THR A 90 -4.29 -6.86 3.20
CA THR A 90 -4.10 -7.06 4.64
C THR A 90 -2.69 -6.62 4.99
N ASP A 91 -2.56 -5.72 5.96
CA ASP A 91 -1.27 -5.33 6.51
C ASP A 91 -1.10 -5.91 7.92
N VAL A 92 0.14 -6.29 8.24
CA VAL A 92 0.52 -6.84 9.54
C VAL A 92 1.42 -5.85 10.28
N PHE A 93 1.06 -5.51 11.51
CA PHE A 93 1.79 -4.59 12.38
C PHE A 93 2.28 -5.32 13.62
N VAL A 94 3.59 -5.35 13.83
CA VAL A 94 4.19 -5.87 15.07
C VAL A 94 4.27 -4.71 16.08
N PRO A 95 3.89 -4.93 17.35
CA PRO A 95 4.02 -3.87 18.35
C PRO A 95 5.49 -3.56 18.62
N VAL A 96 5.78 -2.29 18.87
CA VAL A 96 7.13 -1.82 19.20
C VAL A 96 7.49 -2.09 20.66
N GLU A 97 6.49 -2.27 21.52
CA GLU A 97 6.66 -2.58 22.93
C GLU A 97 5.45 -3.33 23.49
N SER A 98 5.66 -4.09 24.57
CA SER A 98 4.61 -4.76 25.35
C SER A 98 4.92 -4.66 26.84
N GLY A 99 3.90 -4.86 27.68
CA GLY A 99 4.09 -4.83 29.14
C GLY A 99 2.80 -4.81 29.94
N THR A 100 2.97 -4.75 31.26
CA THR A 100 1.89 -4.89 32.24
C THR A 100 1.96 -3.80 33.31
N TYR A 101 0.78 -3.37 33.74
CA TYR A 101 0.53 -2.56 34.94
C TYR A 101 -0.06 -3.46 36.01
N ARG A 102 0.43 -3.32 37.24
CA ARG A 102 -0.12 -3.96 38.43
C ARG A 102 -0.62 -2.87 39.36
N ASP A 103 -1.90 -2.92 39.72
CA ASP A 103 -2.54 -1.93 40.59
C ASP A 103 -2.32 -0.48 40.09
N GLY A 104 -2.35 -0.30 38.77
CA GLY A 104 -2.15 0.98 38.09
C GLY A 104 -0.69 1.41 37.92
N VAL A 105 0.29 0.59 38.35
CA VAL A 105 1.73 0.91 38.26
C VAL A 105 2.42 -0.02 37.27
N ARG A 106 3.15 0.57 36.31
CA ARG A 106 3.91 -0.19 35.31
C ARG A 106 4.93 -1.12 35.96
N GLN A 107 4.99 -2.36 35.49
CA GLN A 107 5.97 -3.36 35.93
C GLN A 107 7.17 -3.36 34.97
N PRO A 108 8.35 -2.86 35.37
CA PRO A 108 9.49 -2.70 34.45
C PRO A 108 10.27 -4.00 34.21
N THR A 109 9.98 -5.07 34.94
CA THR A 109 10.76 -6.32 34.93
C THR A 109 10.18 -7.38 34.01
N THR A 110 9.09 -7.08 33.30
CA THR A 110 8.41 -8.03 32.42
C THR A 110 7.72 -7.26 31.29
N ASP A 111 7.78 -7.84 30.09
CA ASP A 111 7.06 -7.39 28.92
C ASP A 111 5.86 -8.30 28.61
N ASP A 112 5.58 -9.29 29.47
CA ASP A 112 4.35 -10.08 29.42
C ASP A 112 3.13 -9.17 29.56
N VAL A 113 2.03 -9.57 28.96
CA VAL A 113 0.78 -8.81 28.89
C VAL A 113 -0.28 -9.54 29.72
N ARG A 114 -0.61 -9.00 30.90
CA ARG A 114 -1.47 -9.66 31.89
C ARG A 114 -2.81 -8.99 32.03
N GLN A 115 -3.85 -9.77 32.32
CA GLN A 115 -5.19 -9.28 32.63
C GLN A 115 -5.76 -9.92 33.89
N GLY A 116 -6.85 -9.33 34.39
CA GLY A 116 -7.59 -9.83 35.54
C GLY A 116 -6.87 -9.64 36.87
N GLY A 117 -7.28 -10.38 37.89
CA GLY A 117 -6.69 -10.34 39.23
C GLY A 117 -5.99 -11.64 39.63
N ASP A 118 -4.93 -11.56 40.42
CA ASP A 118 -4.30 -12.74 41.02
C ASP A 118 -4.90 -13.12 42.39
N ALA A 119 -4.41 -14.23 42.97
CA ALA A 119 -4.87 -14.72 44.27
C ALA A 119 -4.55 -13.77 45.44
N THR A 120 -3.68 -12.77 45.25
CA THR A 120 -3.35 -11.75 46.25
C THR A 120 -4.29 -10.54 46.17
N GLY A 121 -5.16 -10.49 45.15
CA GLY A 121 -6.07 -9.38 44.89
C GLY A 121 -5.46 -8.26 44.06
N ALA A 122 -4.22 -8.41 43.59
CA ALA A 122 -3.62 -7.45 42.67
C ALA A 122 -4.29 -7.55 41.30
N VAL A 123 -4.54 -6.41 40.67
CA VAL A 123 -5.17 -6.33 39.34
C VAL A 123 -4.16 -5.96 38.27
N TYR A 124 -4.31 -6.56 37.09
CA TYR A 124 -3.38 -6.41 35.99
C TYR A 124 -4.07 -5.84 34.74
N THR A 125 -3.35 -4.93 34.09
CA THR A 125 -3.69 -4.40 32.77
C THR A 125 -2.46 -4.53 31.90
N GLY A 126 -2.56 -5.27 30.81
CA GLY A 126 -1.46 -5.47 29.87
C GLY A 126 -1.70 -4.67 28.60
N ALA A 127 -0.66 -4.29 27.87
CA ALA A 127 -0.84 -3.67 26.57
C ALA A 127 0.29 -3.95 25.59
N TRP A 128 -0.04 -3.75 24.31
CA TRP A 128 0.86 -3.72 23.16
C TRP A 128 0.76 -2.35 22.49
N TRP A 129 1.89 -1.71 22.26
CA TRP A 129 1.98 -0.38 21.64
C TRP A 129 2.49 -0.49 20.21
N TYR A 130 1.84 0.17 19.26
CA TYR A 130 2.25 0.17 17.83
C TYR A 130 2.77 1.54 17.36
N ALA A 131 2.98 2.46 18.30
CA ALA A 131 3.26 3.87 18.03
C ALA A 131 2.25 4.44 17.03
N THR A 132 2.72 5.08 15.95
CA THR A 132 1.85 5.65 14.91
C THR A 132 1.73 4.76 13.66
N THR A 133 2.31 3.56 13.66
CA THR A 133 2.55 2.78 12.45
C THR A 133 1.27 2.40 11.70
N PRO A 134 0.22 1.81 12.33
CA PRO A 134 -0.99 1.44 11.61
C PRO A 134 -1.66 2.64 10.93
N GLY A 135 -1.81 3.75 11.67
CA GLY A 135 -2.43 4.95 11.12
C GLY A 135 -1.62 5.67 10.04
N ALA A 136 -0.30 5.54 10.05
CA ALA A 136 0.55 6.08 8.98
C ALA A 136 0.50 5.22 7.71
N THR A 137 0.52 3.89 7.86
CA THR A 137 0.47 2.95 6.73
C THR A 137 -0.90 2.92 6.05
N LEU A 138 -1.98 2.99 6.83
CA LEU A 138 -3.36 2.88 6.32
C LEU A 138 -3.99 4.24 5.99
N ALA A 139 -3.20 5.31 5.93
CA ALA A 139 -3.69 6.64 5.66
C ALA A 139 -4.38 6.71 4.29
N GLY A 140 -5.67 7.05 4.28
CA GLY A 140 -6.49 7.12 3.06
C GLY A 140 -7.14 5.80 2.64
N LEU A 141 -6.88 4.70 3.36
CA LEU A 141 -7.53 3.41 3.16
C LEU A 141 -8.69 3.23 4.14
N THR A 142 -9.67 2.41 3.75
CA THR A 142 -10.78 2.01 4.61
C THR A 142 -10.46 0.67 5.26
N ALA A 143 -10.24 0.65 6.58
CA ALA A 143 -10.10 -0.60 7.31
C ALA A 143 -11.47 -1.32 7.43
N THR A 144 -11.50 -2.61 7.09
CA THR A 144 -12.72 -3.42 6.99
C THR A 144 -12.79 -4.56 8.00
N GLY A 145 -11.65 -4.98 8.56
CA GLY A 145 -11.52 -6.08 9.50
C GLY A 145 -10.18 -6.04 10.22
N GLY A 146 -10.04 -6.85 11.27
CA GLY A 146 -8.75 -7.00 11.91
C GLY A 146 -8.77 -8.00 13.05
N ARG A 147 -7.58 -8.52 13.37
CA ARG A 147 -7.36 -9.54 14.39
C ARG A 147 -6.02 -9.32 15.07
N VAL A 148 -5.89 -9.80 16.31
CA VAL A 148 -4.67 -9.70 17.11
C VAL A 148 -4.17 -11.08 17.51
N TRP A 149 -2.87 -11.32 17.37
CA TRP A 149 -2.24 -12.55 17.81
C TRP A 149 -1.96 -12.50 19.31
N ILE A 150 -2.42 -13.50 20.04
CA ILE A 150 -2.19 -13.62 21.48
C ILE A 150 -1.77 -15.05 21.79
N ASP A 151 -0.59 -15.21 22.38
CA ASP A 151 -0.10 -16.46 22.94
C ASP A 151 -0.25 -16.49 24.46
N ARG A 152 -1.09 -17.38 24.97
CA ARG A 152 -1.34 -17.52 26.40
C ARG A 152 -0.26 -18.38 27.04
N ALA A 153 0.52 -17.80 27.94
CA ALA A 153 1.48 -18.55 28.75
C ALA A 153 0.75 -19.62 29.60
N PRO A 154 1.39 -20.77 29.91
CA PRO A 154 0.82 -21.83 30.73
C PRO A 154 0.84 -21.46 32.23
N SER A 155 0.22 -20.34 32.58
CA SER A 155 0.13 -19.80 33.93
C SER A 155 -1.29 -19.34 34.27
N GLY A 156 -1.64 -19.40 35.55
CA GLY A 156 -2.98 -19.08 36.03
C GLY A 156 -3.95 -20.28 35.98
N PRO A 157 -5.27 -20.03 35.87
CA PRO A 157 -6.30 -21.08 35.91
C PRO A 157 -6.21 -22.04 34.71
N ALA A 158 -6.25 -23.35 34.98
CA ALA A 158 -6.01 -24.40 33.98
C ALA A 158 -7.02 -24.54 32.83
N GLY A 159 -8.16 -23.84 32.87
CA GLY A 159 -9.19 -23.88 31.82
C GLY A 159 -9.06 -22.73 30.82
N PRO A 160 -9.89 -22.72 29.76
CA PRO A 160 -10.01 -21.58 28.86
C PRO A 160 -10.23 -20.29 29.64
N ALA A 161 -9.56 -19.21 29.22
CA ALA A 161 -9.73 -17.90 29.82
C ALA A 161 -10.13 -16.89 28.74
N ASP A 162 -11.25 -16.21 28.99
CA ASP A 162 -11.74 -15.13 28.12
C ASP A 162 -10.71 -14.01 28.02
N VAL A 163 -10.44 -13.54 26.82
CA VAL A 163 -9.58 -12.39 26.55
C VAL A 163 -10.47 -11.15 26.48
N VAL A 164 -10.37 -10.29 27.50
CA VAL A 164 -11.13 -9.04 27.59
C VAL A 164 -10.19 -7.89 27.25
N ALA A 165 -10.40 -7.27 26.10
CA ALA A 165 -9.51 -6.26 25.55
C ALA A 165 -10.21 -4.90 25.37
N TYR A 166 -9.43 -3.85 25.18
CA TYR A 166 -9.85 -2.51 24.75
C TYR A 166 -8.76 -1.87 23.89
N LEU A 167 -9.11 -0.85 23.10
CA LEU A 167 -8.10 -0.03 22.41
C LEU A 167 -7.63 1.12 23.31
N HIS A 168 -6.35 1.49 23.23
CA HIS A 168 -5.82 2.65 23.96
C HIS A 168 -5.21 3.70 23.03
N ALA A 169 -5.12 4.95 23.52
CA ALA A 169 -4.63 6.10 22.76
C ALA A 169 -3.13 6.38 22.94
N ASP A 170 -2.47 5.76 23.90
CA ASP A 170 -1.07 6.08 24.20
C ASP A 170 -0.11 5.50 23.14
N PRO A 171 0.80 6.30 22.57
CA PRO A 171 1.76 5.83 21.56
C PRO A 171 2.93 5.04 22.15
N GLU A 172 3.16 5.17 23.45
CA GLU A 172 4.23 4.53 24.22
C GLU A 172 3.72 4.22 25.64
N PRO A 173 4.38 3.33 26.40
CA PRO A 173 3.99 3.08 27.77
C PRO A 173 4.11 4.32 28.65
N THR A 174 3.12 4.53 29.51
CA THR A 174 3.13 5.64 30.46
C THR A 174 3.42 5.12 31.88
N PRO A 175 3.59 5.99 32.89
CA PRO A 175 3.67 5.53 34.28
C PRO A 175 2.39 4.85 34.79
N GLY A 176 1.22 5.18 34.20
CA GLY A 176 -0.10 4.67 34.58
C GLY A 176 -0.72 3.77 33.49
N PRO A 177 -1.86 3.12 33.78
CA PRO A 177 -2.49 2.20 32.84
C PRO A 177 -2.87 2.91 31.53
N PRO A 178 -2.97 2.17 30.41
CA PRO A 178 -3.25 2.77 29.12
C PRO A 178 -4.60 3.49 29.09
N THR A 179 -4.61 4.70 28.51
CA THR A 179 -5.78 5.55 28.33
C THR A 179 -6.73 4.93 27.30
N GLU A 180 -7.93 4.55 27.75
CA GLU A 180 -8.95 3.93 26.90
C GLU A 180 -9.37 4.84 25.72
N ALA A 181 -9.34 4.29 24.51
CA ALA A 181 -9.77 4.90 23.26
C ALA A 181 -11.04 4.24 22.67
N ALA A 182 -11.33 3.01 23.06
CA ALA A 182 -12.56 2.30 22.70
C ALA A 182 -13.02 1.39 23.84
N ALA A 183 -14.33 1.12 23.88
CA ALA A 183 -14.95 0.30 24.92
C ALA A 183 -14.38 -1.13 25.00
N LEU A 184 -14.50 -1.72 26.18
CA LEU A 184 -14.08 -3.09 26.45
C LEU A 184 -14.92 -4.12 25.66
N HIS A 185 -14.26 -5.17 25.18
CA HIS A 185 -14.87 -6.31 24.50
C HIS A 185 -14.19 -7.64 24.87
N THR A 186 -14.97 -8.72 24.98
CA THR A 186 -14.43 -10.08 24.94
C THR A 186 -14.19 -10.47 23.49
N ILE A 187 -12.93 -10.71 23.12
CA ILE A 187 -12.52 -10.99 21.72
C ILE A 187 -12.26 -12.48 21.45
N GLY A 188 -12.34 -13.32 22.48
CA GLY A 188 -12.18 -14.77 22.38
C GLY A 188 -11.82 -15.40 23.71
N ALA A 189 -11.40 -16.66 23.68
CA ALA A 189 -10.86 -17.37 24.82
C ALA A 189 -9.69 -18.24 24.38
N LEU A 190 -8.70 -18.42 25.26
CA LEU A 190 -7.50 -19.23 24.99
C LEU A 190 -7.27 -20.27 26.08
N ASP A 191 -6.89 -21.47 25.70
CA ASP A 191 -6.37 -22.51 26.59
C ASP A 191 -4.93 -22.22 27.02
N HIS A 192 -4.44 -22.93 28.05
CA HIS A 192 -3.04 -22.86 28.47
C HIS A 192 -2.08 -23.22 27.33
N GLY A 193 -1.11 -22.34 27.07
CA GLY A 193 -0.10 -22.55 26.02
C GLY A 193 -0.64 -22.41 24.60
N GLN A 194 -1.86 -21.87 24.44
CA GLN A 194 -2.46 -21.66 23.13
C GLN A 194 -2.14 -20.25 22.62
N GLY A 195 -1.57 -20.20 21.42
CA GLY A 195 -1.53 -19.02 20.57
C GLY A 195 -2.61 -19.04 19.49
N ALA A 196 -3.31 -17.92 19.32
CA ALA A 196 -4.27 -17.77 18.24
C ALA A 196 -4.45 -16.30 17.81
N TRP A 197 -4.90 -16.11 16.57
CA TRP A 197 -5.48 -14.86 16.11
C TRP A 197 -6.91 -14.73 16.65
N LEU A 198 -7.18 -13.64 17.37
CA LEU A 198 -8.49 -13.31 17.88
C LEU A 198 -9.06 -12.12 17.12
N GLU A 199 -10.29 -12.27 16.62
CA GLU A 199 -10.98 -11.24 15.83
C GLU A 199 -11.30 -10.01 16.68
N LEU A 200 -11.02 -8.84 16.13
CA LEU A 200 -11.35 -7.57 16.78
C LEU A 200 -12.81 -7.19 16.50
N PRO A 201 -13.46 -6.42 17.40
CA PRO A 201 -14.74 -5.79 17.10
C PRO A 201 -14.65 -4.95 15.83
N ALA A 202 -15.66 -5.01 14.95
CA ALA A 202 -15.64 -4.31 13.66
C ALA A 202 -15.43 -2.78 13.77
N ALA A 203 -15.74 -2.18 14.92
CA ALA A 203 -15.52 -0.75 15.18
C ALA A 203 -14.05 -0.39 15.48
N TRP A 204 -13.17 -1.36 15.73
CA TRP A 204 -11.80 -1.13 16.18
C TRP A 204 -10.79 -0.89 15.04
N PRO A 205 -10.77 -1.68 13.94
CA PRO A 205 -9.81 -1.45 12.85
C PRO A 205 -9.84 -0.01 12.29
N PRO A 206 -11.00 0.64 12.09
CA PRO A 206 -11.05 2.05 11.67
C PRO A 206 -10.33 3.01 12.64
N LEU A 207 -10.42 2.79 13.95
CA LEU A 207 -9.77 3.62 14.97
C LEU A 207 -8.24 3.42 15.00
N LEU A 208 -7.76 2.23 14.63
CA LEU A 208 -6.33 1.97 14.49
C LEU A 208 -5.79 2.57 13.18
N ALA A 209 -6.58 2.49 12.10
CA ALA A 209 -6.24 3.02 10.78
C ALA A 209 -6.28 4.55 10.70
N ASP A 210 -7.15 5.22 11.45
CA ASP A 210 -7.17 6.69 11.53
C ASP A 210 -6.19 7.26 12.59
N GLY A 211 -5.61 6.37 13.41
CA GLY A 211 -4.67 6.72 14.47
C GLY A 211 -5.30 7.29 15.75
N THR A 212 -6.62 7.19 15.92
CA THR A 212 -7.30 7.48 17.19
C THR A 212 -6.83 6.51 18.28
N ALA A 213 -6.69 5.24 17.93
CA ALA A 213 -6.06 4.21 18.76
C ALA A 213 -4.61 3.98 18.34
N ARG A 214 -3.77 3.70 19.34
CA ARG A 214 -2.33 3.46 19.21
C ARG A 214 -1.90 2.09 19.73
N GLY A 215 -2.85 1.32 20.27
CA GLY A 215 -2.66 -0.09 20.53
C GLY A 215 -3.82 -0.79 21.22
N VAL A 216 -3.54 -2.02 21.65
CA VAL A 216 -4.51 -2.97 22.22
C VAL A 216 -4.07 -3.28 23.64
N ALA A 217 -5.00 -3.21 24.58
CA ALA A 217 -4.78 -3.52 25.99
C ALA A 217 -5.72 -4.63 26.46
N LEU A 218 -5.26 -5.43 27.42
CA LEU A 218 -6.07 -6.40 28.14
C LEU A 218 -6.52 -5.82 29.49
N SER A 219 -7.77 -6.08 29.86
CA SER A 219 -8.47 -5.41 30.94
C SER A 219 -8.41 -6.15 32.28
N THR A 220 -8.49 -5.40 33.39
CA THR A 220 -8.71 -5.97 34.73
C THR A 220 -10.05 -6.70 34.87
N ALA A 221 -11.01 -6.49 33.95
CA ALA A 221 -12.34 -7.08 34.01
C ALA A 221 -12.38 -8.57 33.60
N GLY A 222 -11.34 -9.06 32.91
CA GLY A 222 -11.23 -10.46 32.51
C GLY A 222 -10.77 -11.39 33.63
N PRO A 223 -10.83 -12.72 33.42
CA PRO A 223 -10.16 -13.68 34.28
C PRO A 223 -8.64 -13.50 34.22
N ALA A 224 -7.93 -14.01 35.23
CA ALA A 224 -6.47 -14.02 35.25
C ALA A 224 -5.90 -14.73 34.01
N LEU A 225 -5.12 -14.01 33.22
CA LEU A 225 -4.41 -14.55 32.05
C LEU A 225 -3.11 -13.79 31.87
N THR A 226 -2.07 -14.51 31.47
CA THR A 226 -0.79 -13.96 31.05
C THR A 226 -0.59 -14.31 29.59
N ALA A 227 -0.56 -13.31 28.73
CA ALA A 227 -0.06 -13.45 27.38
C ALA A 227 1.46 -13.26 27.39
N VAL A 228 2.17 -14.09 26.62
CA VAL A 228 3.62 -14.06 26.46
C VAL A 228 4.01 -12.71 25.88
N GLY A 229 4.99 -12.02 26.46
CA GLY A 229 5.50 -10.74 25.96
C GLY A 229 6.30 -10.86 24.65
N LEU A 230 6.62 -9.72 24.03
CA LEU A 230 7.39 -9.66 22.78
C LEU A 230 8.75 -10.39 22.84
N SER A 231 9.41 -10.40 23.99
CA SER A 231 10.68 -11.10 24.20
C SER A 231 10.56 -12.62 24.20
N GLY A 232 9.38 -13.15 24.55
CA GLY A 232 9.07 -14.58 24.54
C GLY A 232 8.43 -15.06 23.24
N ASP A 233 7.60 -14.22 22.61
CA ASP A 233 6.97 -14.45 21.31
C ASP A 233 7.03 -13.15 20.47
N PRO A 234 7.87 -13.06 19.43
CA PRO A 234 7.94 -11.90 18.54
C PRO A 234 6.64 -11.59 17.80
N GLN A 235 5.70 -12.54 17.73
CA GLN A 235 4.37 -12.33 17.16
C GLN A 235 3.37 -11.82 18.20
N SER A 236 3.73 -11.77 19.49
CA SER A 236 2.84 -11.32 20.56
C SER A 236 2.27 -9.94 20.28
N GLY A 237 0.94 -9.86 20.22
CA GLY A 237 0.22 -8.64 19.89
C GLY A 237 0.39 -8.21 18.44
N ALA A 238 0.89 -9.03 17.52
CA ALA A 238 0.84 -8.71 16.10
C ALA A 238 -0.62 -8.43 15.71
N LEU A 239 -0.82 -7.40 14.91
CA LEU A 239 -2.13 -6.91 14.48
C LEU A 239 -2.23 -7.08 12.97
N GLU A 240 -3.25 -7.78 12.51
CA GLU A 240 -3.63 -7.80 11.10
C GLU A 240 -4.83 -6.88 10.89
N ILE A 241 -4.74 -6.00 9.89
CA ILE A 241 -5.85 -5.14 9.47
C ILE A 241 -6.11 -5.35 7.98
N ASP A 242 -7.36 -5.71 7.66
CA ASP A 242 -7.86 -5.78 6.30
C ASP A 242 -8.33 -4.40 5.83
N TRP A 243 -8.05 -4.04 4.58
CA TRP A 243 -8.37 -2.72 4.03
C TRP A 243 -8.83 -2.74 2.58
N THR A 244 -9.49 -1.66 2.17
CA THR A 244 -9.85 -1.34 0.77
C THR A 244 -9.57 0.13 0.45
N GLU A 245 -9.33 0.45 -0.82
CA GLU A 245 -9.27 1.83 -1.33
C GLU A 245 -10.65 2.52 -1.41
#